data_AF-A0A1M5JSF1-F1
#
_entry.id   AF-A0A1M5JSF1-F1
#
_cell.length_a   1.000
_cell.length_b   1.000
_cell.length_c   1.000
_cell.angle_alpha   90.00
_cell.angle_beta   90.00
_cell.angle_gamma   90.00
#
_symmetry.space_group_name_H-M   'P 1'
#
loop_
_entity.id
_entity.type
_entity.pdbx_description
1 polymer ?
#
loop_
_entity_poly.entity_id
_entity_poly.type
_entity_poly.pdbx_seq_one_letter_code
_entity_poly.pdbx_strand_id
1 'polypeptide(L)'
;MPCLSFESYYLTIPTIDLSLNDEFFLLKNENVMSYINEIERLGGLEKLHPSRNTNLNIEDIRTLEKDLGAELPVDLRDFLMNYGISDFSNEITFDPISRNSEYIHHPDSGQPNFFFEGSGVSVFHGRDREKISTHDIFWNAKNYKDRMPPQFLPFASDGMGNQIVISLNKENYGRIYFWDHEMEWDTEDYYDEVRVTMPEEVKYQNLWLLANDFNDFFERLRAE
;
A
#
# COMPACT_ATOMS: atom_id res chain seq x y z
N MET A 1 63.51 -7.68 -39.33
CA MET A 1 62.85 -8.43 -38.23
C MET A 1 62.46 -7.42 -37.15
N PRO A 2 61.26 -7.54 -36.54
CA PRO A 2 60.40 -6.38 -36.23
C PRO A 2 60.11 -6.20 -34.73
N CYS A 3 59.17 -5.27 -34.45
CA CYS A 3 58.39 -5.03 -33.23
C CYS A 3 59.01 -4.01 -32.23
N LEU A 4 58.33 -2.96 -31.78
CA LEU A 4 56.91 -2.81 -31.44
C LEU A 4 56.37 -1.41 -31.80
N SER A 5 55.17 -1.38 -32.37
CA SER A 5 54.32 -0.20 -32.55
C SER A 5 53.47 0.03 -31.30
N PHE A 6 53.35 1.28 -30.85
CA PHE A 6 52.32 1.70 -29.90
C PHE A 6 51.11 2.19 -30.70
N GLU A 7 50.02 1.43 -30.70
CA GLU A 7 48.70 1.89 -31.13
C GLU A 7 47.88 2.30 -29.91
N SER A 8 47.43 3.55 -29.89
CA SER A 8 46.46 4.06 -28.93
C SER A 8 45.05 3.62 -29.34
N TYR A 9 44.43 2.75 -28.55
CA TYR A 9 43.03 2.40 -28.70
C TYR A 9 42.14 3.54 -28.19
N TYR A 10 41.57 4.33 -29.12
CA TYR A 10 40.39 5.13 -28.82
C TYR A 10 39.17 4.20 -28.93
N LEU A 11 38.60 3.81 -27.78
CA LEU A 11 37.27 3.20 -27.74
C LEU A 11 36.23 4.26 -28.12
N THR A 12 35.66 4.13 -29.31
CA THR A 12 34.43 4.82 -29.70
C THR A 12 33.29 4.29 -28.83
N ILE A 13 32.74 5.15 -27.98
CA ILE A 13 31.50 4.90 -27.23
C ILE A 13 30.37 4.81 -28.27
N PRO A 14 29.52 3.76 -28.29
CA PRO A 14 28.38 3.72 -29.18
C PRO A 14 27.42 4.84 -28.77
N THR A 15 27.05 5.70 -29.71
CA THR A 15 25.90 6.59 -29.56
C THR A 15 24.66 5.74 -29.37
N ILE A 16 24.07 5.80 -28.18
CA ILE A 16 22.78 5.18 -27.87
C ILE A 16 21.73 5.88 -28.73
N ASP A 17 21.09 5.10 -29.60
CA ASP A 17 19.95 5.55 -30.38
C ASP A 17 18.77 5.79 -29.43
N LEU A 18 18.42 7.06 -29.22
CA LEU A 18 17.38 7.49 -28.28
C LEU A 18 15.97 7.08 -28.73
N SER A 19 15.76 6.65 -29.97
CA SER A 19 14.41 6.30 -30.47
C SER A 19 13.90 4.93 -30.00
N LEU A 20 14.78 4.00 -29.64
CA LEU A 20 14.40 2.67 -29.15
C LEU A 20 13.87 2.71 -27.71
N ASN A 21 14.30 3.68 -26.91
CA ASN A 21 13.78 3.88 -25.56
C ASN A 21 12.35 4.41 -25.57
N ASP A 22 12.00 5.24 -26.56
CA ASP A 22 10.67 5.83 -26.67
C ASP A 22 9.61 4.80 -27.09
N GLU A 23 9.93 3.86 -27.99
CA GLU A 23 9.02 2.75 -28.32
C GLU A 23 8.84 1.76 -27.16
N PHE A 24 9.89 1.47 -26.38
CA PHE A 24 9.76 0.65 -25.16
C PHE A 24 9.00 1.37 -24.04
N PHE A 25 9.08 2.70 -23.97
CA PHE A 25 8.31 3.54 -23.06
C PHE A 25 6.83 3.59 -23.47
N LEU A 26 6.55 3.69 -24.77
CA LEU A 26 5.20 3.68 -25.33
C LEU A 26 4.52 2.30 -25.24
N LEU A 27 5.27 1.20 -25.42
CA LEU A 27 4.74 -0.17 -25.22
C LEU A 27 4.49 -0.51 -23.75
N LYS A 28 5.18 0.16 -22.80
CA LYS A 28 4.81 0.11 -21.37
C LYS A 28 3.59 0.99 -21.04
N ASN A 29 3.29 1.99 -21.87
CA ASN A 29 2.21 2.96 -21.60
C ASN A 29 0.78 2.44 -21.83
N GLU A 30 0.58 1.22 -22.34
CA GLU A 30 -0.76 0.59 -22.27
C GLU A 30 -1.09 0.06 -20.87
N ASN A 31 -0.11 -0.08 -19.97
CA ASN A 31 -0.28 -0.63 -18.62
C ASN A 31 0.08 0.35 -17.47
N VAL A 32 0.57 1.56 -17.78
CA VAL A 32 1.04 2.55 -16.76
C VAL A 32 -0.07 3.51 -16.29
N MET A 33 -1.33 3.29 -16.69
CA MET A 33 -2.47 4.10 -16.19
C MET A 33 -3.68 3.27 -15.76
N SER A 34 -3.49 2.04 -15.25
CA SER A 34 -4.65 1.25 -14.76
C SER A 34 -5.35 1.98 -13.61
N TYR A 35 -4.68 2.22 -12.49
CA TYR A 35 -5.36 2.84 -11.34
C TYR A 35 -5.86 4.28 -11.59
N ILE A 36 -5.20 5.05 -12.45
CA ILE A 36 -5.62 6.43 -12.78
C ILE A 36 -6.94 6.40 -13.55
N ASN A 37 -7.07 5.51 -14.54
CA ASN A 37 -8.31 5.35 -15.28
C ASN A 37 -9.44 4.87 -14.36
N GLU A 38 -9.13 3.99 -13.41
CA GLU A 38 -10.08 3.52 -12.42
C GLU A 38 -10.51 4.65 -11.46
N ILE A 39 -9.61 5.54 -11.03
CA ILE A 39 -9.98 6.74 -10.27
C ILE A 39 -11.03 7.58 -11.03
N GLU A 40 -10.79 7.84 -12.32
CA GLU A 40 -11.74 8.59 -13.15
C GLU A 40 -13.06 7.82 -13.32
N ARG A 41 -13.01 6.50 -13.53
CA ARG A 41 -14.20 5.62 -13.60
C ARG A 41 -15.03 5.70 -12.32
N LEU A 42 -14.38 5.83 -11.16
CA LEU A 42 -15.00 5.91 -9.85
C LEU A 42 -15.50 7.32 -9.49
N GLY A 43 -15.29 8.31 -10.37
CA GLY A 43 -15.77 9.68 -10.21
C GLY A 43 -14.71 10.68 -9.75
N GLY A 44 -13.45 10.27 -9.68
CA GLY A 44 -12.33 11.13 -9.31
C GLY A 44 -12.10 11.22 -7.80
N LEU A 45 -10.96 11.80 -7.43
CA LEU A 45 -10.56 12.06 -6.04
C LEU A 45 -10.56 13.55 -5.75
N GLU A 46 -11.05 13.91 -4.57
CA GLU A 46 -11.05 15.27 -4.04
C GLU A 46 -10.12 15.39 -2.84
N LYS A 47 -9.43 16.54 -2.73
CA LYS A 47 -8.59 16.85 -1.57
C LYS A 47 -9.47 17.26 -0.40
N LEU A 48 -9.35 16.59 0.74
CA LEU A 48 -10.05 17.01 1.98
C LEU A 48 -9.53 18.35 2.52
N HIS A 49 -8.31 18.72 2.16
CA HIS A 49 -7.62 19.91 2.66
C HIS A 49 -7.07 20.76 1.51
N PRO A 50 -7.94 21.37 0.68
CA PRO A 50 -7.52 22.02 -0.57
C PRO A 50 -6.60 23.23 -0.36
N SER A 51 -6.59 23.83 0.83
CA SER A 51 -5.69 24.93 1.19
C SER A 51 -4.29 24.48 1.61
N ARG A 52 -4.05 23.17 1.78
CA ARG A 52 -2.80 22.61 2.31
C ARG A 52 -2.21 21.62 1.33
N ASN A 53 -0.89 21.61 1.21
CA ASN A 53 -0.22 20.60 0.39
C ASN A 53 -0.02 19.31 1.22
N THR A 54 -0.94 18.36 1.04
CA THR A 54 -0.93 17.06 1.72
C THR A 54 -0.25 15.96 0.90
N ASN A 55 0.28 16.29 -0.27
CA ASN A 55 1.06 15.37 -1.08
C ASN A 55 2.42 15.07 -0.42
N LEU A 56 2.91 13.84 -0.61
CA LEU A 56 4.28 13.48 -0.27
C LEU A 56 5.23 14.04 -1.33
N ASN A 57 6.41 14.49 -0.90
CA ASN A 57 7.52 14.75 -1.80
C ASN A 57 8.55 13.61 -1.73
N ILE A 58 9.57 13.66 -2.58
CA ILE A 58 10.60 12.60 -2.65
C ILE A 58 11.34 12.38 -1.33
N GLU A 59 11.49 13.40 -0.51
CA GLU A 59 12.16 13.30 0.79
C GLU A 59 11.25 12.65 1.85
N ASP A 60 9.95 12.92 1.80
CA ASP A 60 8.99 12.19 2.62
C ASP A 60 8.98 10.71 2.25
N ILE A 61 8.97 10.38 0.95
CA ILE A 61 9.03 8.97 0.49
C ILE A 61 10.28 8.28 1.02
N ARG A 62 11.46 8.89 0.87
CA ARG A 62 12.72 8.32 1.39
C ARG A 62 12.70 8.14 2.90
N THR A 63 12.12 9.09 3.62
CA THR A 63 12.01 9.01 5.09
C THR A 63 11.07 7.88 5.48
N LEU A 64 9.91 7.77 4.83
CA LEU A 64 8.92 6.73 5.09
C LEU A 64 9.49 5.32 4.79
N GLU A 65 10.13 5.14 3.64
CA GLU A 65 10.79 3.88 3.26
C GLU A 65 11.89 3.49 4.25
N LYS A 66 12.69 4.47 4.69
CA LYS A 66 13.72 4.26 5.70
C LYS A 66 13.13 3.83 7.04
N ASP A 67 12.06 4.48 7.50
CA ASP A 67 11.41 4.19 8.78
C ASP A 67 10.71 2.82 8.78
N LEU A 68 10.18 2.41 7.62
CA LEU A 68 9.58 1.09 7.40
C LEU A 68 10.62 -0.01 7.16
N GLY A 69 11.83 0.36 6.74
CA GLY A 69 12.88 -0.58 6.35
C GLY A 69 12.56 -1.35 5.06
N ALA A 70 11.73 -0.78 4.18
CA ALA A 70 11.29 -1.39 2.93
C ALA A 70 10.97 -0.31 1.87
N GLU A 71 11.11 -0.64 0.59
CA GLU A 71 10.75 0.23 -0.52
C GLU A 71 9.24 0.14 -0.80
N LEU A 72 8.60 1.28 -1.12
CA LEU A 72 7.20 1.31 -1.52
C LEU A 72 7.03 0.83 -2.97
N PRO A 73 5.94 0.13 -3.29
CA PRO A 73 5.56 -0.13 -4.67
C PRO A 73 5.50 1.18 -5.47
N VAL A 74 5.96 1.15 -6.71
CA VAL A 74 6.07 2.35 -7.57
C VAL A 74 4.71 3.06 -7.71
N ASP A 75 3.63 2.31 -7.91
CA ASP A 75 2.29 2.88 -8.07
C ASP A 75 1.78 3.54 -6.78
N LEU A 76 2.07 2.96 -5.61
CA LEU A 76 1.75 3.57 -4.32
C LEU A 76 2.56 4.86 -4.10
N ARG A 77 3.84 4.86 -4.44
CA ARG A 77 4.69 6.06 -4.37
C ARG A 77 4.11 7.17 -5.24
N ASP A 78 3.80 6.85 -6.49
CA ASP A 78 3.23 7.80 -7.44
C ASP A 78 1.86 8.31 -6.96
N PHE A 79 1.02 7.43 -6.42
CA PHE A 79 -0.25 7.82 -5.82
C PHE A 79 -0.08 8.81 -4.66
N LEU A 80 0.76 8.48 -3.68
CA LEU A 80 1.00 9.32 -2.50
C LEU A 80 1.58 10.70 -2.84
N MET A 81 2.38 10.77 -3.92
CA MET A 81 2.96 12.02 -4.42
C MET A 81 1.95 12.88 -5.19
N ASN A 82 0.89 12.29 -5.78
CA ASN A 82 -0.07 13.01 -6.62
C ASN A 82 -1.40 13.34 -5.92
N TYR A 83 -1.88 12.48 -5.02
CA TYR A 83 -3.22 12.62 -4.44
C TYR A 83 -3.22 13.12 -2.99
N GLY A 84 -2.21 12.77 -2.19
CA GLY A 84 -2.12 13.23 -0.79
C GLY A 84 -3.31 12.77 0.04
N ILE A 85 -3.77 13.61 0.97
CA ILE A 85 -5.00 13.34 1.74
C ILE A 85 -6.21 13.63 0.86
N SER A 86 -6.88 12.57 0.41
CA SER A 86 -8.01 12.63 -0.53
C SER A 86 -9.07 11.57 -0.25
N ASP A 87 -10.27 11.76 -0.79
CA ASP A 87 -11.40 10.82 -0.76
C ASP A 87 -12.09 10.87 -2.14
N PHE A 88 -12.88 9.86 -2.46
CA PHE A 88 -13.71 9.85 -3.66
C PHE A 88 -14.90 10.81 -3.50
N SER A 89 -15.35 11.37 -4.61
CA SER A 89 -16.58 12.18 -4.63
C SER A 89 -17.85 11.32 -4.46
N ASN A 90 -17.76 10.03 -4.74
CA ASN A 90 -18.83 9.05 -4.62
C ASN A 90 -18.55 8.08 -3.48
N GLU A 91 -19.59 7.41 -2.98
CA GLU A 91 -19.42 6.29 -2.07
C GLU A 91 -18.80 5.10 -2.82
N ILE A 92 -17.62 4.69 -2.39
CA ILE A 92 -16.86 3.61 -3.02
C ILE A 92 -16.74 2.43 -2.06
N THR A 93 -17.09 1.23 -2.55
CA THR A 93 -17.04 -0.02 -1.79
C THR A 93 -16.13 -1.06 -2.42
N PHE A 94 -15.73 -2.05 -1.61
CA PHE A 94 -14.95 -3.21 -2.01
C PHE A 94 -15.43 -4.47 -1.28
N ASP A 95 -15.22 -5.63 -1.92
CA ASP A 95 -15.33 -6.95 -1.28
C ASP A 95 -13.93 -7.59 -1.18
N PRO A 96 -13.68 -8.47 -0.21
CA PRO A 96 -12.43 -9.20 -0.17
C PRO A 96 -12.37 -10.29 -1.26
N ILE A 97 -11.16 -10.64 -1.69
CA ILE A 97 -10.91 -11.81 -2.57
C ILE A 97 -11.39 -13.09 -1.89
N SER A 98 -11.16 -13.18 -0.57
CA SER A 98 -11.56 -14.28 0.28
C SER A 98 -12.33 -13.74 1.47
N ARG A 99 -13.49 -14.34 1.77
CA ARG A 99 -14.26 -13.97 2.97
C ARG A 99 -13.60 -14.41 4.27
N ASN A 100 -12.65 -15.35 4.20
CA ASN A 100 -11.82 -15.77 5.33
C ASN A 100 -10.67 -14.79 5.52
N SER A 101 -10.29 -14.54 6.77
CA SER A 101 -9.08 -13.81 7.09
C SER A 101 -7.81 -14.62 6.77
N GLU A 102 -6.67 -13.95 6.76
CA GLU A 102 -5.36 -14.52 6.45
C GLU A 102 -4.85 -15.49 7.54
N TYR A 103 -5.47 -15.50 8.72
CA TYR A 103 -5.22 -16.48 9.76
C TYR A 103 -6.52 -17.07 10.30
N ILE A 104 -6.60 -18.40 10.26
CA ILE A 104 -7.74 -19.17 10.74
C ILE A 104 -7.32 -19.96 11.97
N HIS A 105 -7.97 -19.68 13.09
CA HIS A 105 -7.79 -20.40 14.34
C HIS A 105 -8.16 -21.87 14.18
N HIS A 106 -7.36 -22.73 14.82
CA HIS A 106 -7.67 -24.15 14.89
C HIS A 106 -9.00 -24.36 15.63
N PRO A 107 -9.90 -25.27 15.20
CA PRO A 107 -11.17 -25.50 15.87
C PRO A 107 -11.07 -25.76 17.37
N ASP A 108 -9.97 -26.38 17.81
CA ASP A 108 -9.73 -26.70 19.22
C ASP A 108 -9.26 -25.50 20.07
N SER A 109 -8.93 -24.33 19.48
CA SER A 109 -8.53 -23.16 20.27
C SER A 109 -9.71 -22.47 20.94
N GLY A 110 -10.95 -22.75 20.50
CA GLY A 110 -12.17 -22.13 21.02
C GLY A 110 -12.38 -20.69 20.55
N GLN A 111 -11.49 -20.16 19.72
CA GLN A 111 -11.54 -18.79 19.21
C GLN A 111 -12.39 -18.71 17.94
N PRO A 112 -13.20 -17.65 17.77
CA PRO A 112 -14.02 -17.50 16.58
C PRO A 112 -13.17 -17.20 15.35
N ASN A 113 -13.64 -17.66 14.19
CA ASN A 113 -13.15 -17.23 12.88
C ASN A 113 -14.27 -16.42 12.21
N PHE A 114 -13.98 -15.16 11.87
CA PHE A 114 -14.96 -14.23 11.31
C PHE A 114 -14.91 -14.21 9.78
N PHE A 115 -16.06 -13.91 9.18
CA PHE A 115 -16.15 -13.64 7.74
C PHE A 115 -16.32 -12.14 7.51
N PHE A 116 -15.65 -11.63 6.49
CA PHE A 116 -15.82 -10.26 6.01
C PHE A 116 -16.53 -10.28 4.65
N GLU A 117 -17.50 -9.39 4.47
CA GLU A 117 -18.27 -9.27 3.22
C GLU A 117 -17.86 -8.06 2.38
N GLY A 118 -17.26 -7.04 2.99
CA GLY A 118 -16.86 -5.81 2.31
C GLY A 118 -16.99 -4.59 3.22
N SER A 119 -16.40 -3.47 2.79
CA SER A 119 -16.51 -2.16 3.44
C SER A 119 -16.36 -1.05 2.38
N GLY A 120 -16.34 0.20 2.82
CA GLY A 120 -16.07 1.37 2.01
C GLY A 120 -14.61 1.82 2.05
N VAL A 121 -14.18 2.55 1.03
CA VAL A 121 -13.01 3.44 1.12
C VAL A 121 -13.51 4.82 1.48
N SER A 122 -12.91 5.45 2.50
CA SER A 122 -13.09 6.88 2.76
C SER A 122 -11.77 7.61 2.50
N VAL A 123 -10.95 7.84 3.51
CA VAL A 123 -9.81 8.74 3.37
C VAL A 123 -8.54 7.98 2.99
N PHE A 124 -7.94 8.35 1.86
CA PHE A 124 -6.55 8.05 1.54
C PHE A 124 -5.61 8.94 2.35
N HIS A 125 -4.56 8.34 2.88
CA HIS A 125 -3.60 9.02 3.76
C HIS A 125 -2.56 9.79 2.94
N GLY A 126 -2.11 10.90 3.50
CA GLY A 126 -1.05 11.73 2.92
C GLY A 126 -0.17 12.32 3.99
N ARG A 127 0.42 13.50 3.74
CA ARG A 127 1.34 14.16 4.66
C ARG A 127 0.83 15.52 5.11
N ASP A 128 0.30 15.60 6.33
CA ASP A 128 -0.17 16.85 6.91
C ASP A 128 0.94 17.47 7.77
N ARG A 129 1.69 18.40 7.18
CA ARG A 129 2.84 19.07 7.83
C ARG A 129 2.41 20.16 8.81
N GLU A 130 1.15 20.59 8.75
CA GLU A 130 0.63 21.66 9.60
C GLU A 130 -0.05 21.12 10.85
N LYS A 131 -0.67 19.93 10.74
CA LYS A 131 -1.36 19.29 11.85
C LYS A 131 -1.19 17.78 11.79
N ILE A 132 -0.68 17.19 12.88
CA ILE A 132 -0.75 15.74 13.05
C ILE A 132 -2.23 15.36 13.15
N SER A 133 -2.69 14.57 12.19
CA SER A 133 -4.05 14.05 12.13
C SER A 133 -4.03 12.54 11.88
N THR A 134 -5.17 11.90 12.06
CA THR A 134 -5.39 10.48 11.77
C THR A 134 -5.30 10.16 10.27
N HIS A 135 -5.14 11.14 9.39
CA HIS A 135 -4.92 10.97 7.95
C HIS A 135 -3.45 11.15 7.53
N ASP A 136 -2.55 11.42 8.49
CA ASP A 136 -1.12 11.51 8.23
C ASP A 136 -0.50 10.11 8.18
N ILE A 137 0.15 9.79 7.06
CA ILE A 137 0.70 8.46 6.80
C ILE A 137 1.84 8.08 7.76
N PHE A 138 2.65 9.04 8.22
CA PHE A 138 3.71 8.75 9.20
C PHE A 138 3.11 8.49 10.58
N TRP A 139 2.07 9.24 10.94
CA TRP A 139 1.32 8.97 12.16
C TRP A 139 0.72 7.57 12.13
N ASN A 140 0.04 7.19 11.04
CA ASN A 140 -0.55 5.86 10.89
C ASN A 140 0.50 4.74 10.90
N ALA A 141 1.59 4.88 10.15
CA ALA A 141 2.70 3.91 10.16
C ALA A 141 3.26 3.68 11.57
N LYS A 142 3.37 4.74 12.39
CA LYS A 142 3.81 4.62 13.78
C LYS A 142 2.73 4.03 14.70
N ASN A 143 1.49 4.49 14.57
CA ASN A 143 0.38 4.13 15.45
C ASN A 143 -0.01 2.65 15.33
N TYR A 144 0.08 2.09 14.12
CA TYR A 144 -0.33 0.71 13.85
C TYR A 144 0.82 -0.29 13.79
N LYS A 145 2.08 0.16 13.93
CA LYS A 145 3.29 -0.68 13.76
C LYS A 145 3.25 -2.00 14.54
N ASP A 146 2.79 -1.97 15.79
CA ASP A 146 2.81 -3.13 16.68
C ASP A 146 1.45 -3.87 16.72
N ARG A 147 0.42 -3.31 16.07
CA ARG A 147 -0.97 -3.80 15.99
C ARG A 147 -1.23 -4.68 14.75
N MET A 148 -0.31 -4.64 13.80
CA MET A 148 -0.36 -5.37 12.54
C MET A 148 0.88 -6.26 12.42
N PRO A 149 0.89 -7.23 11.50
CA PRO A 149 2.12 -7.92 11.16
C PRO A 149 3.21 -6.92 10.72
N PRO A 150 4.50 -7.24 10.91
CA PRO A 150 5.60 -6.37 10.52
C PRO A 150 5.51 -5.94 9.05
N GLN A 151 6.04 -4.75 8.73
CA GLN A 151 6.14 -4.23 7.36
C GLN A 151 4.79 -4.08 6.62
N PHE A 152 3.71 -3.79 7.34
CA PHE A 152 2.47 -3.29 6.75
C PHE A 152 2.38 -1.76 6.86
N LEU A 153 1.86 -1.11 5.83
CA LEU A 153 1.65 0.34 5.80
C LEU A 153 0.18 0.65 5.55
N PRO A 154 -0.52 1.29 6.50
CA PRO A 154 -1.82 1.91 6.24
C PRO A 154 -1.68 3.06 5.25
N PHE A 155 -2.45 3.01 4.16
CA PHE A 155 -2.48 4.07 3.14
C PHE A 155 -3.89 4.62 2.89
N ALA A 156 -4.94 4.00 3.43
CA ALA A 156 -6.28 4.55 3.49
C ALA A 156 -7.07 3.98 4.69
N SER A 157 -8.27 4.52 4.95
CA SER A 157 -9.22 4.02 5.95
C SER A 157 -10.64 3.92 5.38
N ASP A 158 -11.52 3.25 6.11
CA ASP A 158 -12.96 3.21 5.83
C ASP A 158 -13.76 4.29 6.57
N GLY A 159 -13.09 5.14 7.35
CA GLY A 159 -13.71 6.18 8.18
C GLY A 159 -14.33 5.68 9.50
N MET A 160 -14.31 4.37 9.79
CA MET A 160 -14.87 3.77 11.00
C MET A 160 -13.83 3.26 11.99
N GLY A 161 -12.54 3.35 11.64
CA GLY A 161 -11.41 2.94 12.48
C GLY A 161 -10.52 1.90 11.80
N ASN A 162 -11.04 1.26 10.76
CA ASN A 162 -10.36 0.24 9.98
C ASN A 162 -9.39 0.85 8.98
N GLN A 163 -8.40 0.05 8.59
CA GLN A 163 -7.34 0.50 7.70
C GLN A 163 -7.31 -0.36 6.44
N ILE A 164 -7.03 0.29 5.31
CA ILE A 164 -6.62 -0.37 4.09
C ILE A 164 -5.09 -0.28 4.07
N VAL A 165 -4.45 -1.44 4.08
CA VAL A 165 -3.02 -1.59 4.32
C VAL A 165 -2.37 -2.32 3.17
N ILE A 166 -1.11 -1.99 2.88
CA ILE A 166 -0.30 -2.68 1.88
C ILE A 166 0.86 -3.40 2.56
N SER A 167 1.10 -4.65 2.16
CA SER A 167 2.24 -5.40 2.66
C SER A 167 3.52 -5.02 1.91
N LEU A 168 4.57 -4.76 2.68
CA LEU A 168 5.94 -4.55 2.20
C LEU A 168 6.85 -5.75 2.53
N ASN A 169 6.29 -6.83 3.07
CA ASN A 169 7.03 -8.07 3.28
C ASN A 169 7.31 -8.76 1.96
N LYS A 170 8.45 -9.45 1.87
CA LYS A 170 8.88 -10.14 0.64
C LYS A 170 7.89 -11.19 0.12
N GLU A 171 7.18 -11.88 1.00
CA GLU A 171 6.33 -13.03 0.65
C GLU A 171 5.00 -12.62 -0.02
N ASN A 172 4.50 -11.44 0.33
CA ASN A 172 3.23 -10.89 -0.13
C ASN A 172 3.37 -9.40 -0.51
N TYR A 173 4.55 -9.01 -1.00
CA TYR A 173 4.87 -7.62 -1.34
C TYR A 173 3.85 -7.03 -2.32
N GLY A 174 3.35 -5.85 -2.00
CA GLY A 174 2.39 -5.12 -2.82
C GLY A 174 0.93 -5.54 -2.63
N ARG A 175 0.65 -6.67 -1.97
CA ARG A 175 -0.74 -7.08 -1.69
C ARG A 175 -1.42 -6.11 -0.73
N ILE A 176 -2.70 -5.87 -0.99
CA ILE A 176 -3.53 -4.93 -0.23
C ILE A 176 -4.57 -5.69 0.57
N TYR A 177 -4.71 -5.31 1.82
CA TYR A 177 -5.58 -5.95 2.80
C TYR A 177 -6.46 -4.92 3.49
N PHE A 178 -7.62 -5.38 3.94
CA PHE A 178 -8.42 -4.70 4.94
C PHE A 178 -7.98 -5.18 6.32
N TRP A 179 -7.66 -4.27 7.20
CA TRP A 179 -7.40 -4.52 8.61
C TRP A 179 -8.58 -4.01 9.43
N ASP A 180 -9.27 -4.93 10.11
CA ASP A 180 -10.47 -4.68 10.89
C ASP A 180 -10.10 -4.49 12.37
N HIS A 181 -10.34 -3.28 12.89
CA HIS A 181 -10.01 -2.91 14.25
C HIS A 181 -11.01 -3.48 15.26
N GLU A 182 -12.26 -3.75 14.86
CA GLU A 182 -13.24 -4.42 15.70
C GLU A 182 -12.85 -5.88 15.97
N MET A 183 -12.13 -6.50 15.04
CA MET A 183 -11.65 -7.89 15.13
C MET A 183 -10.18 -8.00 15.57
N GLU A 184 -9.53 -6.89 15.93
CA GLU A 184 -8.20 -6.92 16.55
C GLU A 184 -8.30 -7.58 17.92
N TRP A 185 -7.40 -8.53 18.19
CA TRP A 185 -7.13 -8.92 19.56
C TRP A 185 -5.84 -8.25 19.96
N ASP A 186 -5.90 -7.41 20.98
CA ASP A 186 -4.65 -6.97 21.57
C ASP A 186 -3.98 -8.14 22.31
N THR A 187 -2.68 -7.98 22.58
CA THR A 187 -1.88 -9.04 23.19
C THR A 187 -2.35 -9.43 24.60
N GLU A 188 -3.03 -8.51 25.29
CA GLU A 188 -3.50 -8.68 26.66
C GLU A 188 -4.79 -9.53 26.65
N ASP A 189 -5.75 -9.18 25.80
CA ASP A 189 -6.98 -9.95 25.55
C ASP A 189 -6.66 -11.38 25.10
N TYR A 190 -5.72 -11.53 24.16
CA TYR A 190 -5.31 -12.87 23.70
C TYR A 190 -4.71 -13.71 24.83
N TYR A 191 -3.86 -13.12 25.68
CA TYR A 191 -3.27 -13.84 26.79
C TYR A 191 -4.32 -14.21 27.85
N ASP A 192 -5.26 -13.31 28.15
CA ASP A 192 -6.29 -13.56 29.16
C ASP A 192 -7.24 -14.70 28.76
N GLU A 193 -7.55 -14.80 27.46
CA GLU A 193 -8.38 -15.87 26.91
C GLU A 193 -7.63 -17.19 26.70
N VAL A 194 -6.48 -17.16 26.02
CA VAL A 194 -5.76 -18.37 25.55
C VAL A 194 -4.68 -18.83 26.53
N ARG A 195 -4.25 -17.97 27.46
CA ARG A 195 -3.19 -18.22 28.46
C ARG A 195 -1.82 -18.52 27.86
N VAL A 196 -1.56 -18.01 26.65
CA VAL A 196 -0.27 -18.05 25.97
C VAL A 196 0.02 -16.69 25.34
N THR A 197 1.30 -16.35 25.18
CA THR A 197 1.69 -15.14 24.45
C THR A 197 1.19 -15.24 23.01
N MET A 198 0.55 -14.18 22.52
CA MET A 198 0.02 -14.13 21.16
C MET A 198 1.14 -14.36 20.14
N PRO A 199 1.05 -15.43 19.33
CA PRO A 199 1.96 -15.63 18.20
C PRO A 199 1.81 -14.51 17.16
N GLU A 200 2.89 -14.13 16.48
CA GLU A 200 2.85 -13.05 15.47
C GLU A 200 1.91 -13.36 14.31
N GLU A 201 1.78 -14.64 13.93
CA GLU A 201 0.86 -15.09 12.88
C GLU A 201 -0.61 -14.83 13.22
N VAL A 202 -0.97 -14.71 14.50
CA VAL A 202 -2.34 -14.39 14.91
C VAL A 202 -2.71 -12.96 14.54
N LYS A 203 -1.75 -12.04 14.36
CA LYS A 203 -2.04 -10.67 13.89
C LYS A 203 -2.60 -10.62 12.46
N TYR A 204 -2.63 -11.75 11.75
CA TYR A 204 -3.30 -11.88 10.46
C TYR A 204 -4.78 -12.28 10.58
N GLN A 205 -5.30 -12.53 11.79
CA GLN A 205 -6.68 -12.99 12.00
C GLN A 205 -7.75 -11.96 11.62
N ASN A 206 -7.37 -10.68 11.60
CA ASN A 206 -8.20 -9.55 11.23
C ASN A 206 -7.68 -8.85 9.96
N LEU A 207 -6.98 -9.59 9.10
CA LEU A 207 -6.59 -9.15 7.76
C LEU A 207 -7.37 -9.94 6.71
N TRP A 208 -8.01 -9.24 5.77
CA TRP A 208 -8.65 -9.83 4.60
C TRP A 208 -8.02 -9.32 3.33
N LEU A 209 -7.60 -10.22 2.45
CA LEU A 209 -7.01 -9.86 1.18
C LEU A 209 -8.04 -9.15 0.29
N LEU A 210 -7.75 -7.91 -0.09
CA LEU A 210 -8.57 -7.13 -1.02
C LEU A 210 -8.06 -7.23 -2.45
N ALA A 211 -6.74 -7.19 -2.64
CA ALA A 211 -6.12 -7.16 -3.96
C ALA A 211 -4.68 -7.69 -3.96
N ASN A 212 -4.23 -8.15 -5.12
CA ASN A 212 -2.89 -8.70 -5.33
C ASN A 212 -1.82 -7.61 -5.48
N ASP A 213 -2.20 -6.43 -5.96
CA ASP A 213 -1.35 -5.25 -6.09
C ASP A 213 -2.19 -3.97 -6.11
N PHE A 214 -1.53 -2.82 -6.29
CA PHE A 214 -2.16 -1.50 -6.27
C PHE A 214 -3.16 -1.28 -7.43
N ASN A 215 -2.90 -1.82 -8.62
CA ASN A 215 -3.82 -1.66 -9.74
C ASN A 215 -5.04 -2.57 -9.56
N ASP A 216 -4.82 -3.84 -9.18
CA ASP A 216 -5.90 -4.79 -8.86
C ASP A 216 -6.82 -4.23 -7.75
N PHE A 217 -6.28 -3.44 -6.82
CA PHE A 217 -7.10 -2.76 -5.80
C PHE A 217 -8.10 -1.79 -6.41
N PHE A 218 -7.64 -0.84 -7.25
CA PHE A 218 -8.54 0.13 -7.87
C PHE A 218 -9.51 -0.51 -8.87
N GLU A 219 -9.09 -1.56 -9.60
CA GLU A 219 -9.97 -2.33 -10.50
C GLU A 219 -11.13 -3.01 -9.76
N ARG A 220 -10.94 -3.35 -8.48
CA ARG A 220 -11.94 -4.00 -7.63
C ARG A 220 -12.89 -3.05 -6.92
N LEU A 221 -12.56 -1.76 -6.87
CA LEU A 221 -13.42 -0.75 -6.27
C LEU A 221 -14.68 -0.53 -7.11
N ARG A 222 -15.80 -0.25 -6.44
CA ARG A 222 -17.10 0.00 -7.08
C ARG A 222 -17.73 1.26 -6.52
N ALA A 223 -18.32 2.07 -7.40
CA ALA A 223 -19.18 3.16 -6.99
C ALA A 223 -20.60 2.61 -6.75
N GLU A 224 -21.23 3.03 -5.66
CA GLU A 224 -22.64 2.72 -5.36
C GLU A 224 -23.64 3.68 -5.99
#